data_AF-A0A7H2BJ03-F1
#
_entry.id   AF-A0A7H2BJ03-F1
#
_cell.length_a   1.000
_cell.length_b   1.000
_cell.length_c   1.000
_cell.angle_alpha   90.00
_cell.angle_beta   90.00
_cell.angle_gamma   90.00
#
_symmetry.space_group_name_H-M   'P 1'
#
loop_
_entity.id
_entity.type
_entity.pdbx_description
1 polymer ?
#
loop_
_entity_poly.entity_id
_entity_poly.type
_entity_poly.pdbx_seq_one_letter_code
_entity_poly.pdbx_strand_id
1 'polypeptide(L)'
;MTSRPNFKALVRARMEETGQNFTSARAALLEERAAEILAQREEALAEHRLVVSRFFTGEKFSAWPSKRKPRAHVLLFLVNFFVPGRIYREKEVNQILGALWGDFAYLRREMVEYGYLERNAQGDYWLTTELESREGTILHPEAPAWENHWLPDYLVGKTGPIL
;
A
#
# COMPACT_ATOMS: atom_id res chain seq x y z
N MET A 1 15.23 5.82 25.23
CA MET A 1 15.38 7.04 24.40
C MET A 1 16.49 6.79 23.39
N THR A 2 16.21 6.12 22.28
CA THR A 2 17.24 5.80 21.27
C THR A 2 17.50 7.05 20.42
N SER A 3 18.58 7.76 20.77
CA SER A 3 19.07 8.89 19.98
C SER A 3 19.54 8.35 18.63
N ARG A 4 18.69 8.44 17.60
CA ARG A 4 19.13 8.19 16.22
C ARG A 4 20.20 9.25 15.91
N PRO A 5 21.41 8.86 15.48
CA PRO A 5 22.44 9.83 15.13
C PRO A 5 21.89 10.82 14.09
N ASN A 6 22.10 12.12 14.31
CA ASN A 6 21.80 13.13 13.32
C ASN A 6 22.56 12.80 12.02
N PHE A 7 21.94 12.94 10.85
CA PHE A 7 22.55 12.64 9.55
C PHE A 7 23.95 13.25 9.37
N LYS A 8 24.17 14.47 9.88
CA LYS A 8 25.48 15.11 9.85
C LYS A 8 26.56 14.35 10.63
N ALA A 9 26.17 13.67 11.72
CA ALA A 9 27.08 12.80 12.48
C ALA A 9 27.44 11.54 11.70
N LEU A 10 26.50 10.94 10.96
CA LEU A 10 26.78 9.80 10.08
C LEU A 10 27.77 10.17 8.97
N VAL A 11 27.59 11.35 8.35
CA VAL A 11 28.53 11.86 7.34
C VAL A 11 29.93 12.04 7.94
N ARG A 12 30.03 12.64 9.14
CA ARG A 12 31.32 12.83 9.83
C ARG A 12 32.01 11.51 10.17
N ALA A 13 31.27 10.54 10.72
CA ALA A 13 31.81 9.23 11.06
C ALA A 13 32.38 8.53 9.80
N ARG A 14 31.64 8.59 8.67
CA ARG A 14 32.15 8.05 7.40
C ARG A 14 33.38 8.78 6.88
N MET A 15 33.44 10.11 7.01
CA MET A 15 34.64 10.88 6.64
C MET A 15 35.86 10.43 7.45
N GLU A 16 35.69 10.23 8.76
CA GLU A 16 36.75 9.75 9.66
C GLU A 16 37.20 8.33 9.31
N GLU A 17 36.27 7.44 8.95
CA GLU A 17 36.56 6.05 8.58
C GLU A 17 37.21 5.90 7.21
N THR A 18 36.73 6.65 6.20
CA THR A 18 37.09 6.44 4.78
C THR A 18 38.08 7.46 4.22
N GLY A 19 38.33 8.57 4.94
CA GLY A 19 39.11 9.70 4.46
C GLY A 19 38.43 10.51 3.34
N GLN A 20 37.16 10.22 3.03
CA GLN A 20 36.40 10.94 2.01
C GLN A 20 36.13 12.39 2.42
N ASN A 21 36.00 13.27 1.42
CA ASN A 21 35.46 14.61 1.67
C ASN A 21 33.96 14.54 1.99
N PHE A 22 33.43 15.65 2.52
CA PHE A 22 32.02 15.75 2.93
C PHE A 22 31.03 15.39 1.81
N THR A 23 31.25 15.88 0.59
CA THR A 23 30.35 15.66 -0.56
C THR A 23 30.29 14.18 -0.93
N SER A 24 31.44 13.53 -1.05
CA SER A 24 31.55 12.10 -1.37
C SER A 24 30.96 11.22 -0.26
N ALA A 25 31.29 11.51 1.01
CA ALA A 25 30.75 10.77 2.15
C ALA A 25 29.22 10.91 2.27
N ARG A 26 28.69 12.11 2.03
CA ARG A 26 27.25 12.37 1.99
C ARG A 26 26.57 11.64 0.83
N ALA A 27 27.14 11.69 -0.37
CA ALA A 27 26.57 11.03 -1.55
C ALA A 27 26.47 9.51 -1.32
N ALA A 28 27.54 8.88 -0.84
CA ALA A 28 27.56 7.45 -0.57
C ALA A 28 26.52 7.03 0.48
N LEU A 29 26.35 7.79 1.57
CA LEU A 29 25.31 7.51 2.57
C LEU A 29 23.89 7.66 2.01
N LEU A 30 23.67 8.60 1.10
CA LEU A 30 22.38 8.76 0.43
C LEU A 30 22.10 7.59 -0.52
N GLU A 31 23.11 7.12 -1.25
CA GLU A 31 23.01 5.95 -2.12
C GLU A 31 22.73 4.67 -1.32
N GLU A 32 23.47 4.44 -0.23
CA GLU A 32 23.24 3.33 0.68
C GLU A 32 21.82 3.39 1.26
N ARG A 33 21.39 4.56 1.72
CA ARG A 33 20.04 4.73 2.25
C ARG A 33 18.96 4.54 1.19
N ALA A 34 19.20 4.97 -0.05
CA ALA A 34 18.28 4.76 -1.16
C ALA A 34 18.17 3.27 -1.51
N ALA A 35 19.31 2.54 -1.50
CA ALA A 35 19.33 1.10 -1.72
C ALA A 35 18.58 0.34 -0.61
N GLU A 36 18.75 0.73 0.66
CA GLU A 36 17.97 0.16 1.77
C GLU A 36 16.46 0.38 1.58
N ILE A 37 16.04 1.60 1.20
CA ILE A 37 14.64 1.91 0.96
C ILE A 37 14.08 1.08 -0.20
N LEU A 38 14.85 0.92 -1.28
CA LEU A 38 14.44 0.09 -2.41
C LEU A 38 14.28 -1.37 -2.00
N ALA A 39 15.24 -1.94 -1.26
CA ALA A 39 15.15 -3.31 -0.76
C ALA A 39 13.92 -3.53 0.13
N GLN A 40 13.61 -2.57 1.02
CA GLN A 40 12.39 -2.62 1.84
C GLN A 40 11.11 -2.60 1.00
N ARG A 41 11.07 -1.79 -0.06
CA ARG A 41 9.93 -1.76 -0.99
C ARG A 41 9.76 -3.10 -1.71
N GLU A 42 10.85 -3.68 -2.19
CA GLU A 42 10.85 -4.97 -2.89
C GLU A 42 10.38 -6.11 -1.99
N GLU A 43 10.88 -6.16 -0.75
CA GLU A 43 10.46 -7.15 0.25
C GLU A 43 8.97 -7.00 0.58
N ALA A 44 8.49 -5.78 0.83
CA ALA A 44 7.09 -5.51 1.12
C ALA A 44 6.18 -5.91 -0.05
N LEU A 45 6.58 -5.62 -1.30
CA LEU A 45 5.86 -6.04 -2.50
C LEU A 45 5.85 -7.57 -2.64
N ALA A 46 6.98 -8.24 -2.38
CA ALA A 46 7.08 -9.69 -2.45
C ALA A 46 6.19 -10.37 -1.42
N GLU A 47 6.18 -9.91 -0.16
CA GLU A 47 5.24 -10.38 0.86
C GLU A 47 3.79 -10.17 0.38
N HIS A 48 3.49 -8.98 -0.12
CA HIS A 48 2.14 -8.65 -0.56
C HIS A 48 1.65 -9.58 -1.68
N ARG A 49 2.45 -9.76 -2.74
CA ARG A 49 2.12 -10.67 -3.85
C ARG A 49 1.99 -12.11 -3.39
N LEU A 50 2.88 -12.59 -2.52
CA LEU A 50 2.84 -13.95 -1.99
C LEU A 50 1.58 -14.21 -1.17
N VAL A 51 1.15 -13.24 -0.36
CA VAL A 51 -0.07 -13.39 0.45
C VAL A 51 -1.30 -13.36 -0.45
N VAL A 52 -1.38 -12.43 -1.40
CA VAL A 52 -2.50 -12.31 -2.34
C VAL A 52 -2.65 -13.57 -3.19
N SER A 53 -1.56 -14.09 -3.77
CA SER A 53 -1.61 -15.22 -4.71
C SER A 53 -2.21 -16.49 -4.12
N ARG A 54 -2.15 -16.68 -2.78
CA ARG A 54 -2.77 -17.82 -2.08
C ARG A 54 -4.29 -17.85 -2.16
N PHE A 55 -4.93 -16.72 -2.47
CA PHE A 55 -6.38 -16.57 -2.50
C PHE A 55 -6.96 -16.45 -3.91
N PHE A 56 -6.12 -16.57 -4.94
CA PHE A 56 -6.52 -16.49 -6.33
C PHE A 56 -6.22 -17.79 -7.08
N THR A 57 -7.05 -18.10 -8.08
CA THR A 57 -6.78 -19.12 -9.09
C THR A 57 -7.11 -18.50 -10.44
N GLY A 58 -6.07 -18.15 -11.20
CA GLY A 58 -6.22 -17.24 -12.33
C GLY A 58 -6.69 -15.87 -11.86
N GLU A 59 -7.75 -15.36 -12.47
CA GLU A 59 -8.30 -14.02 -12.20
C GLU A 59 -9.36 -14.00 -11.10
N LYS A 60 -9.77 -15.15 -10.57
CA LYS A 60 -10.87 -15.27 -9.59
C LYS A 60 -10.38 -15.68 -8.22
N PHE A 61 -11.14 -15.29 -7.21
CA PHE A 61 -10.92 -15.75 -5.86
C PHE A 61 -11.16 -17.26 -5.74
N SER A 62 -10.19 -17.98 -5.17
CA SER A 62 -10.32 -19.39 -4.80
C SER A 62 -10.90 -19.55 -3.39
N ALA A 63 -10.59 -18.61 -2.49
CA ALA A 63 -11.12 -18.56 -1.13
C ALA A 63 -11.03 -17.14 -0.57
N TRP A 64 -11.95 -16.79 0.35
CA TRP A 64 -11.87 -15.54 1.10
C TRP A 64 -11.00 -15.69 2.37
N PRO A 65 -10.08 -14.75 2.67
CA PRO A 65 -9.27 -14.84 3.88
C PRO A 65 -10.09 -14.70 5.18
N SER A 66 -9.98 -15.69 6.06
CA SER A 66 -10.62 -15.66 7.38
C SER A 66 -9.89 -14.78 8.41
N LYS A 67 -8.58 -14.57 8.24
CA LYS A 67 -7.73 -13.76 9.12
C LYS A 67 -7.61 -12.31 8.62
N ARG A 68 -7.49 -11.36 9.55
CA ARG A 68 -7.42 -9.91 9.27
C ARG A 68 -6.21 -9.51 8.42
N LYS A 69 -4.99 -9.90 8.79
CA LYS A 69 -3.78 -9.58 8.02
C LYS A 69 -3.88 -10.00 6.54
N PRO A 70 -4.12 -11.27 6.17
CA PRO A 70 -4.25 -11.65 4.76
C PRO A 70 -5.42 -10.98 4.03
N ARG A 71 -6.50 -10.66 4.76
CA ARG A 71 -7.62 -9.89 4.21
C ARG A 71 -7.20 -8.47 3.84
N ALA A 72 -6.39 -7.81 4.66
CA ALA A 72 -5.86 -6.47 4.37
C ALA A 72 -5.03 -6.46 3.07
N HIS A 73 -4.22 -7.50 2.84
CA HIS A 73 -3.49 -7.69 1.58
C HIS A 73 -4.44 -7.83 0.39
N VAL A 74 -5.46 -8.69 0.50
CA VAL A 74 -6.44 -8.89 -0.57
C VAL A 74 -7.22 -7.61 -0.87
N LEU A 75 -7.65 -6.88 0.16
CA LEU A 75 -8.36 -5.61 0.00
C LEU A 75 -7.46 -4.53 -0.64
N LEU A 76 -6.20 -4.43 -0.22
CA LEU A 76 -5.24 -3.53 -0.88
C LEU A 76 -5.05 -3.89 -2.36
N PHE A 77 -5.03 -5.18 -2.70
CA PHE A 77 -4.97 -5.62 -4.10
C PHE A 77 -6.21 -5.17 -4.90
N LEU A 78 -7.40 -5.17 -4.30
CA LEU A 78 -8.62 -4.72 -4.97
C LEU A 78 -8.62 -3.23 -5.35
N VAL A 79 -7.79 -2.41 -4.70
CA VAL A 79 -7.62 -0.98 -5.07
C VAL A 79 -7.15 -0.81 -6.53
N ASN A 80 -6.41 -1.78 -7.07
CA ASN A 80 -5.91 -1.74 -8.45
C ASN A 80 -7.03 -1.70 -9.52
N PHE A 81 -8.25 -2.10 -9.17
CA PHE A 81 -9.39 -2.08 -10.08
C PHE A 81 -10.14 -0.74 -10.11
N PHE A 82 -9.72 0.22 -9.28
CA PHE A 82 -10.32 1.53 -9.19
C PHE A 82 -9.31 2.61 -9.57
N VAL A 83 -9.71 3.48 -10.49
CA VAL A 83 -8.98 4.69 -10.88
C VAL A 83 -9.15 5.78 -9.81
N PRO A 84 -8.04 6.37 -9.29
CA PRO A 84 -8.08 7.50 -8.38
C PRO A 84 -8.84 8.70 -8.96
N GLY A 85 -9.60 9.41 -8.11
CA GLY A 85 -10.39 10.59 -8.52
C GLY A 85 -11.64 10.28 -9.35
N ARG A 86 -11.89 9.02 -9.72
CA ARG A 86 -13.12 8.61 -10.41
C ARG A 86 -14.22 8.24 -9.41
N ILE A 87 -15.44 8.70 -9.71
CA ILE A 87 -16.67 8.30 -9.02
C ILE A 87 -17.28 7.12 -9.78
N TYR A 88 -17.71 6.11 -9.04
CA TYR A 88 -18.36 4.89 -9.52
C TYR A 88 -19.74 4.78 -8.89
N ARG A 89 -20.75 4.45 -9.70
CA ARG A 89 -22.04 4.03 -9.15
C ARG A 89 -21.92 2.65 -8.54
N GLU A 90 -22.79 2.34 -7.57
CA GLU A 90 -22.88 1.00 -6.98
C GLU A 90 -22.86 -0.14 -8.03
N LYS A 91 -23.58 0.02 -9.14
CA LYS A 91 -23.61 -1.00 -10.21
C LYS A 91 -22.25 -1.24 -10.85
N GLU A 92 -21.44 -0.19 -11.03
CA GLU A 92 -20.09 -0.31 -11.59
C GLU A 92 -19.16 -1.02 -10.59
N VAL A 93 -19.23 -0.64 -9.31
CA VAL A 93 -18.48 -1.30 -8.24
C VAL A 93 -18.84 -2.79 -8.15
N ASN A 94 -20.14 -3.10 -8.18
CA ASN A 94 -20.62 -4.48 -8.16
C ASN A 94 -20.15 -5.28 -9.37
N GLN A 95 -20.08 -4.67 -10.56
CA GLN A 95 -19.56 -5.32 -11.75
C GLN A 95 -18.07 -5.62 -11.64
N ILE A 96 -17.27 -4.65 -11.18
CA ILE A 96 -15.82 -4.80 -10.97
C ILE A 96 -15.54 -5.93 -9.98
N LEU A 97 -16.17 -5.88 -8.80
CA LEU A 97 -15.94 -6.87 -7.75
C LEU A 97 -16.57 -8.23 -8.06
N GLY A 98 -17.71 -8.24 -8.76
CA GLY A 98 -18.43 -9.45 -9.17
C GLY A 98 -17.68 -10.29 -10.21
N ALA A 99 -16.78 -9.69 -10.97
CA ALA A 99 -15.86 -10.43 -11.84
C ALA A 99 -14.90 -11.32 -11.05
N LEU A 100 -14.58 -10.92 -9.81
CA LEU A 100 -13.58 -11.58 -8.94
C LEU A 100 -14.24 -12.57 -7.97
N TRP A 101 -15.37 -12.21 -7.35
CA TRP A 101 -16.08 -13.04 -6.36
C TRP A 101 -17.60 -12.81 -6.37
N GLY A 102 -18.37 -13.88 -6.14
CA GLY A 102 -19.83 -13.84 -6.14
C GLY A 102 -20.45 -12.98 -5.04
N ASP A 103 -19.79 -12.82 -3.88
CA ASP A 103 -20.26 -11.93 -2.81
C ASP A 103 -19.63 -10.53 -2.93
N PHE A 104 -19.93 -9.86 -4.04
CA PHE A 104 -19.45 -8.51 -4.32
C PHE A 104 -20.01 -7.46 -3.34
N ALA A 105 -21.17 -7.72 -2.73
CA ALA A 105 -21.76 -6.85 -1.73
C ALA A 105 -20.94 -6.85 -0.44
N TYR A 106 -20.45 -8.03 -0.03
CA TYR A 106 -19.52 -8.15 1.09
C TYR A 106 -18.17 -7.49 0.77
N LEU A 107 -17.57 -7.74 -0.41
CA LEU A 107 -16.32 -7.06 -0.80
C LEU A 107 -16.42 -5.54 -0.76
N ARG A 108 -17.50 -4.99 -1.32
CA ARG A 108 -17.74 -3.55 -1.33
C ARG A 108 -17.84 -2.98 0.09
N ARG A 109 -18.51 -3.70 1.00
CA ARG A 109 -18.61 -3.30 2.41
C ARG A 109 -17.24 -3.30 3.08
N GLU A 110 -16.48 -4.36 2.92
CA GLU A 110 -15.13 -4.47 3.48
C GLU A 110 -14.21 -3.37 2.92
N MET A 111 -14.31 -3.05 1.63
CA MET A 111 -13.53 -1.97 1.02
C MET A 111 -13.82 -0.60 1.66
N VAL A 112 -15.08 -0.36 2.06
CA VAL A 112 -15.45 0.85 2.80
C VAL A 112 -15.05 0.77 4.27
N GLU A 113 -15.24 -0.38 4.92
CA GLU A 113 -14.87 -0.58 6.33
C GLU A 113 -13.37 -0.48 6.56
N TYR A 114 -12.53 -0.91 5.61
CA TYR A 114 -11.08 -0.72 5.62
C TYR A 114 -10.64 0.67 5.13
N GLY A 115 -11.58 1.49 4.68
CA GLY A 115 -11.37 2.87 4.26
C GLY A 115 -10.72 3.05 2.90
N TYR A 116 -10.64 2.01 2.06
CA TYR A 116 -10.13 2.17 0.70
C TYR A 116 -11.14 2.84 -0.23
N LEU A 117 -12.42 2.58 -0.01
CA LEU A 117 -13.52 3.25 -0.69
C LEU A 117 -14.29 4.14 0.29
N GLU A 118 -14.68 5.32 -0.19
CA GLU A 118 -15.69 6.14 0.45
C GLU A 118 -17.03 5.98 -0.29
N ARG A 119 -18.11 6.37 0.37
CA ARG A 119 -19.45 6.37 -0.24
C ARG A 119 -20.29 7.55 0.21
N ASN A 120 -21.17 8.03 -0.66
CA ASN A 120 -22.20 9.01 -0.30
C ASN A 120 -23.57 8.34 -0.07
N ALA A 121 -24.57 9.14 0.33
CA ALA A 121 -25.94 8.68 0.54
C ALA A 121 -26.66 8.26 -0.76
N GLN A 122 -26.15 8.70 -1.92
CA GLN A 122 -26.69 8.43 -3.25
C GLN A 122 -26.23 7.07 -3.81
N GLY A 123 -25.29 6.40 -3.14
CA GLY A 123 -24.76 5.11 -3.59
C GLY A 123 -23.62 5.24 -4.60
N ASP A 124 -22.96 6.39 -4.63
CA ASP A 124 -21.70 6.57 -5.35
C ASP A 124 -20.51 6.22 -4.46
N TYR A 125 -19.45 5.74 -5.08
CA TYR A 125 -18.21 5.27 -4.47
C TYR A 125 -17.00 5.89 -5.15
N TRP A 126 -15.93 6.13 -4.40
CA TRP A 126 -14.65 6.59 -4.93
C TRP A 126 -13.51 6.07 -4.05
N LEU A 127 -12.30 5.99 -4.59
CA LEU A 127 -11.11 5.75 -3.78
C LEU A 127 -10.91 6.92 -2.82
N THR A 128 -10.59 6.62 -1.57
CA THR A 128 -10.28 7.67 -0.59
C THR A 128 -9.15 8.58 -1.07
N THR A 129 -9.27 9.87 -0.80
CA THR A 129 -8.26 10.88 -1.16
C THR A 129 -7.31 11.19 -0.01
N GLU A 130 -7.66 10.81 1.23
CA GLU A 130 -6.93 11.16 2.44
C GLU A 130 -6.58 9.89 3.24
N LEU A 131 -5.30 9.51 3.21
CA LEU A 131 -4.83 8.32 3.94
C LEU A 131 -4.92 8.49 5.46
N GLU A 132 -4.78 9.71 5.97
CA GLU A 132 -4.86 10.05 7.39
C GLU A 132 -6.25 9.70 7.98
N SER A 133 -7.30 9.73 7.16
CA SER A 133 -8.68 9.34 7.52
C SER A 133 -8.81 7.86 7.91
N ARG A 134 -7.81 7.03 7.60
CA ARG A 134 -7.80 5.58 7.88
C ARG A 134 -7.04 5.19 9.15
N GLU A 135 -6.27 6.09 9.76
CA GLU A 135 -5.51 5.78 10.98
C GLU A 135 -6.43 5.39 12.15
N GLY A 136 -7.67 5.88 12.16
CA GLY A 136 -8.72 5.53 13.14
C GLY A 136 -9.55 4.29 12.78
N THR A 137 -9.32 3.68 11.62
CA THR A 137 -10.05 2.48 11.21
C THR A 137 -9.57 1.26 11.99
N ILE A 138 -10.51 0.39 12.40
CA ILE A 138 -10.32 -0.80 13.26
C ILE A 138 -9.15 -1.70 12.83
N LEU A 139 -8.70 -1.60 11.58
CA LEU A 139 -7.82 -2.56 10.92
C LEU A 139 -6.56 -1.95 10.29
N HIS A 140 -6.30 -0.64 10.46
CA HIS A 140 -5.03 -0.01 10.07
C HIS A 140 -3.78 -0.71 10.66
N PRO A 141 -3.80 -1.24 11.90
CA PRO A 141 -2.66 -2.01 12.43
C PRO A 141 -2.31 -3.29 11.64
N GLU A 142 -3.26 -3.81 10.85
CA GLU A 142 -3.10 -5.03 10.05
C GLU A 142 -2.74 -4.70 8.58
N ALA A 143 -2.55 -3.41 8.25
CA ALA A 143 -2.19 -2.95 6.93
C ALA A 143 -0.87 -3.59 6.45
N PRO A 144 -0.80 -4.05 5.18
CA PRO A 144 0.45 -4.50 4.60
C PRO A 144 1.50 -3.40 4.63
N ALA A 145 2.77 -3.73 4.89
CA ALA A 145 3.87 -2.75 4.78
C ALA A 145 3.91 -2.08 3.39
N TRP A 146 3.54 -2.84 2.35
CA TRP A 146 3.45 -2.38 0.97
C TRP A 146 2.47 -1.22 0.75
N GLU A 147 1.44 -1.12 1.58
CA GLU A 147 0.47 -0.01 1.53
C GLU A 147 1.17 1.35 1.62
N ASN A 148 2.09 1.48 2.57
CA ASN A 148 2.85 2.72 2.82
C ASN A 148 3.77 3.12 1.66
N HIS A 149 4.12 2.16 0.80
CA HIS A 149 5.06 2.36 -0.30
C HIS A 149 4.40 2.62 -1.64
N TRP A 150 3.16 2.17 -1.82
CA TRP A 150 2.47 2.24 -3.10
C TRP A 150 1.23 3.11 -3.08
N LEU A 151 0.37 2.95 -2.08
CA LEU A 151 -0.94 3.57 -2.09
C LEU A 151 -0.86 5.12 -2.14
N PRO A 152 0.04 5.80 -1.40
CA PRO A 152 0.19 7.25 -1.53
C PRO A 152 0.53 7.70 -2.95
N ASP A 153 1.47 7.01 -3.61
CA ASP A 153 1.89 7.33 -4.97
C ASP A 153 0.79 7.01 -5.99
N TYR A 154 0.03 5.94 -5.76
CA TYR A 154 -1.05 5.52 -6.64
C TYR A 154 -2.20 6.53 -6.63
N LEU A 155 -2.63 6.96 -5.44
CA LEU A 155 -3.74 7.91 -5.28
C LEU A 155 -3.46 9.28 -5.94
N VAL A 156 -2.19 9.67 -6.05
CA VAL A 156 -1.77 10.92 -6.74
C VAL A 156 -1.34 10.70 -8.19
N GLY A 157 -1.49 9.49 -8.74
CA GLY A 157 -1.19 9.16 -10.13
C GLY A 157 0.31 9.11 -10.47
N LYS A 158 1.20 8.97 -9.47
CA LYS A 158 2.65 8.81 -9.69
C LYS A 158 3.03 7.38 -10.06
N THR A 159 2.22 6.40 -9.66
CA THR A 159 2.43 4.97 -9.94
C THR A 159 1.19 4.35 -10.57
N GLY A 160 1.38 3.27 -11.33
CA GLY A 160 0.30 2.48 -11.91
C GLY A 160 -0.18 1.34 -11.01
N PRO A 161 -1.17 0.56 -11.48
CA PRO A 161 -1.62 -0.65 -10.80
C PRO A 161 -0.51 -1.73 -10.78
N ILE A 162 -0.57 -2.62 -9.80
CA ILE A 162 0.45 -3.62 -9.46
C ILE A 162 0.01 -5.04 -9.87
N LEU A 163 -0.63 -5.17 -11.03
CA LEU A 163 -1.03 -6.46 -11.57
C LEU A 163 0.21 -7.34 -11.86
#